data_AF-A0ABD5MMJ2-F1
#
_entry.id   AF-A0ABD5MMJ2-F1
#
_cell.length_a   1.000
_cell.length_b   1.000
_cell.length_c   1.000
_cell.angle_alpha   90.00
_cell.angle_beta   90.00
_cell.angle_gamma   90.00
#
_symmetry.space_group_name_H-M   'P 1'
#
loop_
_entity.id
_entity.type
_entity.pdbx_description
1 polymer ?
#
loop_
_entity_poly.entity_id
_entity_poly.type
_entity_poly.pdbx_seq_one_letter_code
_entity_poly.pdbx_strand_id
1 'polypeptide(L)'
;MIGTLALAPVVAGASGPTSSTPAETTTSNTTDDFGAASGDQIESGNPQVSGSLPDERVIPTRVDIERVNGTDTVQFTYTFDLPSDTVQFGIRSIKYIDSYSVVETTGFEEGQEFTWDTTTSTPSITVEHTLPDESNAGMHRVTIPSPSGVIQRGDPPEGRFVDSVYEEPVGFYLDTTARVHGEGTVAGSEFVTGEYTVYTERADGKEISLFVPDRVDMAVSPEKAITALAATERAIEGDPHRDVSVFVLEGQIAAGGASSASAVVHAGSPLSIYIHETAHINEMTYYNRDMAWFTEGSATYYGSYFEPVNGQLEWRPATFLHKTDPETKWPQGDYHEDSTLGEVDTYDRRTSYEKGSRVLFALDVKLREATDGEATIHDVMYRVNQHSGQGGLNYTEFRGIIVDLAGEDTASWLDPYVLTAQNPPKPNASVFGPTPNFADGTTNTSGDARGTFEFAITIPSGEQQRLESATLSIESRSTTVAAVVSDDNDDGRVTVRFQPYGPDGGTGLETADTADEITVTEGTLEDPVVSEELQVKLLVTDASESYTLATRSITLLSIPTETSQTEPPAAQEPDIFADLTTDRVRNLFYEFASSLSPFDLVIGVPLSLAAVLLFIKARTADQ
;
A
#
# COMPACT_ATOMS: atom_id res chain seq x y z
N MET A 1 -29.82 14.71 -43.74
CA MET A 1 -30.99 15.59 -43.97
C MET A 1 -31.99 15.29 -42.85
N ILE A 2 -31.85 15.99 -41.72
CA ILE A 2 -32.68 17.12 -41.26
C ILE A 2 -34.12 16.71 -40.95
N GLY A 3 -34.45 16.71 -39.67
CA GLY A 3 -35.79 16.49 -39.12
C GLY A 3 -35.81 16.73 -37.62
N THR A 4 -35.50 17.96 -37.22
CA THR A 4 -35.53 18.50 -35.86
C THR A 4 -36.93 18.40 -35.24
N LEU A 5 -37.04 17.95 -33.99
CA LEU A 5 -38.27 18.05 -33.19
C LEU A 5 -37.91 18.62 -31.82
N ALA A 6 -38.33 19.87 -31.62
CA ALA A 6 -38.28 20.60 -30.37
C ALA A 6 -39.57 20.37 -29.58
N LEU A 7 -39.46 20.15 -28.27
CA LEU A 7 -40.57 20.29 -27.32
C LEU A 7 -40.09 21.11 -26.12
N ALA A 8 -40.87 22.14 -25.82
CA ALA A 8 -40.69 23.14 -24.76
C ALA A 8 -41.12 22.60 -23.38
N PRO A 9 -40.74 23.28 -22.27
CA PRO A 9 -40.94 22.79 -20.91
C PRO A 9 -42.33 23.14 -20.36
N VAL A 10 -42.84 22.27 -19.47
CA VAL A 10 -44.01 22.55 -18.63
C VAL A 10 -43.54 22.87 -17.22
N VAL A 11 -44.01 24.02 -16.71
CA VAL A 11 -43.86 24.49 -15.33
C VAL A 11 -45.18 24.25 -14.59
N ALA A 12 -45.11 23.56 -13.44
CA ALA A 12 -45.99 23.62 -12.26
C ALA A 12 -45.42 22.60 -11.25
N GLY A 13 -45.25 22.81 -9.94
CA GLY A 13 -45.74 23.83 -9.02
C GLY A 13 -45.95 23.15 -7.66
N ALA A 14 -45.08 23.47 -6.69
CA ALA A 14 -45.22 23.50 -5.22
C ALA A 14 -46.04 22.42 -4.46
N SER A 15 -45.39 21.80 -3.45
CA SER A 15 -45.84 21.53 -2.06
C SER A 15 -44.68 20.80 -1.34
N GLY A 16 -43.86 21.41 -0.47
CA GLY A 16 -44.16 21.78 0.92
C GLY A 16 -43.79 20.62 1.88
N PRO A 17 -42.67 20.66 2.63
CA PRO A 17 -42.30 19.58 3.54
C PRO A 17 -43.02 19.72 4.89
N THR A 18 -43.55 18.60 5.39
CA THR A 18 -44.12 18.48 6.73
C THR A 18 -43.05 17.99 7.70
N SER A 19 -42.95 18.71 8.81
CA SER A 19 -42.15 18.43 9.99
C SER A 19 -42.68 17.23 10.78
N SER A 20 -41.79 16.33 11.22
CA SER A 20 -41.95 15.61 12.50
C SER A 20 -40.65 14.88 12.90
N THR A 21 -40.00 15.41 13.93
CA THR A 21 -39.26 14.68 14.99
C THR A 21 -40.13 14.87 16.27
N PRO A 22 -39.98 14.15 17.41
CA PRO A 22 -38.93 13.21 17.80
C PRO A 22 -39.42 11.94 18.53
N ALA A 23 -38.51 10.97 18.75
CA ALA A 23 -38.56 10.12 19.93
C ALA A 23 -37.15 9.60 20.28
N GLU A 24 -36.59 10.13 21.36
CA GLU A 24 -35.60 9.44 22.20
C GLU A 24 -36.19 8.10 22.67
N THR A 25 -35.34 7.11 22.99
CA THR A 25 -35.19 6.55 24.36
C THR A 25 -34.21 5.36 24.38
N THR A 26 -33.31 5.41 25.37
CA THR A 26 -32.59 4.33 26.09
C THR A 26 -31.41 3.57 25.47
N THR A 27 -30.26 3.93 26.02
CA THR A 27 -29.17 3.08 26.51
C THR A 27 -29.61 1.82 27.27
N SER A 28 -28.93 0.69 27.01
CA SER A 28 -28.65 -0.34 28.01
C SER A 28 -27.34 -1.06 27.70
N ASN A 29 -26.44 -0.96 28.67
CA ASN A 29 -25.25 -1.78 28.85
C ASN A 29 -25.64 -3.22 29.20
N THR A 30 -24.96 -4.19 28.60
CA THR A 30 -24.68 -5.48 29.23
C THR A 30 -23.29 -5.95 28.82
N THR A 31 -22.39 -5.98 29.80
CA THR A 31 -21.12 -6.71 29.85
C THR A 31 -21.35 -8.20 30.12
N ASP A 32 -20.28 -8.98 29.88
CA ASP A 32 -20.05 -10.42 30.16
C ASP A 32 -20.47 -11.33 28.99
N ASP A 33 -19.66 -12.25 28.45
CA ASP A 33 -18.69 -13.15 29.08
C ASP A 33 -17.78 -13.78 27.99
N PHE A 34 -16.46 -13.82 28.20
CA PHE A 34 -15.48 -14.42 27.29
C PHE A 34 -15.39 -15.93 27.56
N GLY A 35 -16.10 -16.72 26.75
CA GLY A 35 -15.98 -18.18 26.72
C GLY A 35 -15.15 -18.65 25.53
N ALA A 36 -13.99 -19.26 25.81
CA ALA A 36 -13.20 -19.99 24.83
C ALA A 36 -14.03 -21.12 24.17
N ALA A 37 -14.11 -21.13 22.84
CA ALA A 37 -14.70 -22.21 22.07
C ALA A 37 -13.76 -22.66 20.95
N SER A 38 -13.43 -23.94 21.00
CA SER A 38 -12.75 -24.76 20.01
C SER A 38 -13.51 -24.83 18.69
N GLY A 39 -12.76 -25.06 17.60
CA GLY A 39 -13.19 -24.92 16.21
C GLY A 39 -14.45 -25.68 15.79
N ASP A 40 -15.28 -24.96 15.05
CA ASP A 40 -15.98 -25.39 13.83
C ASP A 40 -16.64 -24.13 13.23
N GLN A 41 -16.60 -24.02 11.89
CA GLN A 41 -17.32 -23.03 11.06
C GLN A 41 -16.73 -21.60 11.03
N ILE A 42 -16.00 -21.29 9.96
CA ILE A 42 -15.80 -19.91 9.48
C ILE A 42 -16.62 -19.79 8.19
N GLU A 43 -17.67 -18.96 8.22
CA GLU A 43 -18.42 -18.55 7.03
C GLU A 43 -17.56 -17.54 6.25
N SER A 44 -16.95 -17.96 5.14
CA SER A 44 -16.33 -17.01 4.19
C SER A 44 -17.37 -16.57 3.16
N GLY A 45 -17.95 -15.39 3.35
CA GLY A 45 -18.76 -14.74 2.32
C GLY A 45 -17.87 -14.22 1.17
N ASN A 46 -18.12 -14.66 -0.05
CA ASN A 46 -17.51 -14.07 -1.26
C ASN A 46 -18.11 -12.67 -1.51
N PRO A 47 -17.43 -11.73 -2.18
CA PRO A 47 -17.80 -10.32 -2.14
C PRO A 47 -19.16 -10.09 -2.82
N GLN A 48 -20.11 -9.62 -2.01
CA GLN A 48 -21.38 -9.08 -2.49
C GLN A 48 -21.09 -7.76 -3.21
N VAL A 49 -21.42 -7.73 -4.50
CA VAL A 49 -21.39 -6.53 -5.34
C VAL A 49 -22.38 -5.52 -4.75
N SER A 50 -21.89 -4.32 -4.41
CA SER A 50 -22.72 -3.22 -3.90
C SER A 50 -23.66 -2.71 -5.00
N GLY A 51 -24.90 -3.16 -4.91
CA GLY A 51 -26.03 -2.85 -5.76
C GLY A 51 -27.03 -3.97 -5.57
N SER A 52 -28.28 -3.67 -5.21
CA SER A 52 -29.31 -4.70 -4.96
C SER A 52 -29.47 -5.57 -6.22
N LEU A 53 -28.77 -6.70 -6.27
CA LEU A 53 -28.92 -7.67 -7.35
C LEU A 53 -30.37 -8.16 -7.31
N PRO A 54 -31.03 -8.37 -8.46
CA PRO A 54 -32.35 -8.96 -8.43
C PRO A 54 -32.23 -10.37 -7.85
N ASP A 55 -32.84 -10.62 -6.68
CA ASP A 55 -32.83 -11.92 -5.98
C ASP A 55 -33.13 -13.09 -6.92
N GLU A 56 -33.92 -12.85 -7.97
CA GLU A 56 -34.38 -13.85 -8.94
C GLU A 56 -33.25 -14.40 -9.83
N ARG A 57 -32.10 -13.70 -9.90
CA ARG A 57 -30.89 -14.12 -10.65
C ARG A 57 -29.81 -14.74 -9.76
N VAL A 58 -30.00 -14.75 -8.44
CA VAL A 58 -29.04 -15.31 -7.47
C VAL A 58 -29.34 -16.79 -7.25
N ILE A 59 -28.30 -17.62 -7.31
CA ILE A 59 -28.38 -19.06 -7.11
C ILE A 59 -27.55 -19.43 -5.87
N PRO A 60 -28.19 -19.88 -4.77
CA PRO A 60 -27.46 -20.45 -3.65
C PRO A 60 -26.64 -21.66 -4.11
N THR A 61 -25.35 -21.64 -3.78
CA THR A 61 -24.38 -22.60 -4.28
C THR A 61 -23.47 -23.02 -3.16
N ARG A 62 -23.22 -24.33 -3.04
CA ARG A 62 -22.25 -24.87 -2.10
C ARG A 62 -21.05 -25.39 -2.87
N VAL A 63 -19.84 -25.01 -2.48
CA VAL A 63 -18.60 -25.60 -2.99
C VAL A 63 -17.91 -26.41 -1.90
N ASP A 64 -17.84 -27.73 -2.09
CA ASP A 64 -17.02 -28.61 -1.26
C ASP A 64 -15.62 -28.68 -1.87
N ILE A 65 -14.60 -28.38 -1.07
CA ILE A 65 -13.19 -28.35 -1.48
C ILE A 65 -12.44 -29.45 -0.75
N GLU A 66 -11.78 -30.34 -1.47
CA GLU A 66 -11.01 -31.43 -0.86
C GLU A 66 -9.72 -31.73 -1.62
N ARG A 67 -8.66 -32.08 -0.88
CA ARG A 67 -7.43 -32.61 -1.48
C ARG A 67 -7.61 -34.10 -1.74
N VAL A 68 -7.35 -34.53 -2.97
CA VAL A 68 -7.44 -35.93 -3.36
C VAL A 68 -6.30 -36.70 -2.70
N ASN A 69 -6.66 -37.65 -1.82
CA ASN A 69 -5.74 -38.37 -0.97
C ASN A 69 -4.54 -38.97 -1.73
N GLY A 70 -3.33 -38.66 -1.28
CA GLY A 70 -2.09 -39.19 -1.85
C GLY A 70 -1.69 -38.55 -3.18
N THR A 71 -2.28 -37.40 -3.53
CA THR A 71 -1.97 -36.64 -4.75
C THR A 71 -1.84 -35.15 -4.44
N ASP A 72 -1.27 -34.41 -5.40
CA ASP A 72 -1.25 -32.95 -5.40
C ASP A 72 -2.47 -32.36 -6.10
N THR A 73 -3.59 -33.08 -6.14
CA THR A 73 -4.83 -32.61 -6.78
C THR A 73 -5.81 -32.09 -5.73
N VAL A 74 -6.44 -30.96 -6.02
CA VAL A 74 -7.58 -30.41 -5.28
C VAL A 74 -8.82 -30.50 -6.14
N GLN A 75 -9.94 -30.93 -5.56
CA GLN A 75 -11.25 -30.98 -6.20
C GLN A 75 -12.18 -29.92 -5.60
N PHE A 76 -12.96 -29.29 -6.47
CA PHE A 76 -14.00 -28.33 -6.15
C PHE A 76 -15.32 -28.90 -6.67
N THR A 77 -16.21 -29.29 -5.77
CA THR A 77 -17.52 -29.84 -6.10
C THR A 77 -18.59 -28.77 -5.86
N TYR A 78 -19.15 -28.23 -6.94
CA TYR A 78 -20.23 -27.26 -6.88
C TYR A 78 -21.56 -28.01 -6.85
N THR A 79 -22.41 -27.67 -5.89
CA THR A 79 -23.82 -28.07 -5.84
C THR A 79 -24.69 -26.83 -5.97
N PHE A 80 -25.57 -26.80 -6.96
CA PHE A 80 -26.46 -25.66 -7.22
C PHE A 80 -27.85 -25.94 -6.63
N ASP A 81 -28.36 -25.03 -5.80
CA ASP A 81 -29.74 -25.07 -5.32
C ASP A 81 -30.60 -24.25 -6.28
N LEU A 82 -31.14 -24.91 -7.30
CA LEU A 82 -31.90 -24.24 -8.33
C LEU A 82 -33.29 -23.85 -7.80
N PRO A 83 -33.73 -22.61 -8.04
CA PRO A 83 -35.11 -22.21 -7.78
C PRO A 83 -36.12 -23.17 -8.42
N SER A 84 -37.20 -23.50 -7.73
CA SER A 84 -38.16 -24.53 -8.16
C SER A 84 -38.88 -24.23 -9.48
N ASP A 85 -38.90 -22.97 -9.87
CA ASP A 85 -39.47 -22.46 -11.13
C ASP A 85 -38.43 -22.41 -12.26
N THR A 86 -37.20 -22.88 -12.05
CA THR A 86 -36.16 -22.94 -13.10
C THR A 86 -36.61 -23.90 -14.21
N VAL A 87 -36.61 -23.40 -15.46
CA VAL A 87 -36.93 -24.20 -16.66
C VAL A 87 -35.71 -24.43 -17.54
N GLN A 88 -34.69 -23.59 -17.40
CA GLN A 88 -33.40 -23.76 -18.07
C GLN A 88 -32.28 -23.31 -17.13
N PHE A 89 -31.21 -24.10 -17.08
CA PHE A 89 -29.98 -23.74 -16.41
C PHE A 89 -28.80 -24.31 -17.21
N GLY A 90 -27.72 -23.55 -17.32
CA GLY A 90 -26.52 -24.05 -17.98
C GLY A 90 -25.26 -23.31 -17.58
N ILE A 91 -24.16 -24.04 -17.49
CA ILE A 91 -22.82 -23.51 -17.27
C ILE A 91 -22.13 -23.40 -18.63
N ARG A 92 -21.81 -22.17 -19.03
CA ARG A 92 -21.16 -21.87 -20.31
C ARG A 92 -19.65 -21.83 -20.21
N SER A 93 -19.15 -21.40 -19.05
CA SER A 93 -17.73 -21.27 -18.81
C SER A 93 -17.45 -21.41 -17.32
N ILE A 94 -16.31 -22.01 -17.01
CA ILE A 94 -15.72 -21.98 -15.68
C ILE A 94 -14.46 -21.15 -15.84
N LYS A 95 -14.39 -19.97 -15.20
CA LYS A 95 -13.21 -19.12 -15.34
C LYS A 95 -11.97 -19.91 -14.89
N TYR A 96 -10.87 -19.70 -15.60
CA TYR A 96 -9.59 -20.40 -15.42
C TYR A 96 -9.53 -21.85 -15.91
N ILE A 97 -10.57 -22.37 -16.60
CA ILE A 97 -10.63 -23.78 -17.04
C ILE A 97 -9.37 -24.30 -17.76
N ASP A 98 -8.54 -23.45 -18.37
CA ASP A 98 -7.28 -23.90 -18.99
C ASP A 98 -6.32 -24.61 -18.00
N SER A 99 -6.47 -24.36 -16.70
CA SER A 99 -5.74 -25.05 -15.63
C SER A 99 -6.61 -26.03 -14.81
N TYR A 100 -7.90 -26.17 -15.11
CA TYR A 100 -8.83 -27.05 -14.38
C TYR A 100 -9.44 -28.09 -15.31
N SER A 101 -9.68 -29.29 -14.80
CA SER A 101 -10.37 -30.33 -15.57
C SER A 101 -11.71 -30.65 -14.92
N VAL A 102 -12.79 -30.63 -15.70
CA VAL A 102 -14.08 -31.16 -15.24
C VAL A 102 -13.97 -32.68 -15.21
N VAL A 103 -14.20 -33.29 -14.05
CA VAL A 103 -14.04 -34.74 -13.85
C VAL A 103 -15.34 -35.47 -13.57
N GLU A 104 -16.35 -34.77 -13.08
CA GLU A 104 -17.66 -35.35 -12.81
C GLU A 104 -18.76 -34.30 -13.00
N THR A 105 -19.91 -34.74 -13.52
CA THR A 105 -21.13 -33.93 -13.56
C THR A 105 -22.32 -34.80 -13.15
N THR A 106 -23.27 -34.22 -12.42
CA THR A 106 -24.57 -34.83 -12.12
C THR A 106 -25.67 -33.85 -12.52
N GLY A 107 -26.63 -34.33 -13.30
CA GLY A 107 -27.76 -33.51 -13.75
C GLY A 107 -27.46 -32.59 -14.93
N PHE A 108 -26.34 -32.80 -15.63
CA PHE A 108 -25.98 -32.06 -16.83
C PHE A 108 -25.83 -33.00 -18.03
N GLU A 109 -26.27 -32.55 -19.19
CA GLU A 109 -25.94 -33.15 -20.48
C GLU A 109 -24.59 -32.59 -20.96
N GLU A 110 -23.68 -33.48 -21.38
CA GLU A 110 -22.36 -33.10 -21.90
C GLU A 110 -22.46 -32.51 -23.32
N GLY A 111 -21.75 -31.39 -23.54
CA GLY A 111 -21.71 -30.66 -24.81
C GLY A 111 -20.58 -29.62 -24.82
N GLN A 112 -20.64 -28.62 -25.70
CA GLN A 112 -19.73 -27.46 -25.60
C GLN A 112 -20.03 -26.58 -24.36
N GLU A 113 -21.24 -26.70 -23.81
CA GLU A 113 -21.71 -26.10 -22.57
C GLU A 113 -22.42 -27.20 -21.75
N PHE A 114 -22.43 -27.10 -20.42
CA PHE A 114 -23.15 -28.04 -19.56
C PHE A 114 -24.59 -27.57 -19.40
N THR A 115 -25.55 -28.33 -19.93
CA THR A 115 -26.98 -27.98 -19.86
C THR A 115 -27.70 -28.85 -18.84
N TRP A 116 -28.43 -28.24 -17.92
CA TRP A 116 -29.19 -28.97 -16.90
C TRP A 116 -30.27 -29.85 -17.54
N ASP A 117 -30.38 -31.09 -17.06
CA ASP A 117 -31.28 -32.12 -17.61
C ASP A 117 -32.77 -31.89 -17.30
N THR A 118 -33.11 -30.79 -16.62
CA THR A 118 -34.46 -30.37 -16.18
C THR A 118 -35.13 -31.24 -15.11
N THR A 119 -34.47 -32.30 -14.64
CA THR A 119 -35.05 -33.30 -13.73
C THR A 119 -34.28 -33.45 -12.42
N THR A 120 -32.97 -33.18 -12.43
CA THR A 120 -32.11 -33.28 -11.27
C THR A 120 -32.29 -32.05 -10.37
N SER A 121 -32.85 -32.23 -9.18
CA SER A 121 -33.19 -31.11 -8.27
C SER A 121 -31.98 -30.34 -7.73
N THR A 122 -30.81 -30.97 -7.69
CA THR A 122 -29.56 -30.40 -7.18
C THR A 122 -28.43 -30.84 -8.11
N PRO A 123 -28.28 -30.20 -9.28
CA PRO A 123 -27.21 -30.54 -10.20
C PRO A 123 -25.85 -30.16 -9.61
N SER A 124 -24.82 -30.89 -10.00
CA SER A 124 -23.45 -30.67 -9.51
C SER A 124 -22.40 -30.83 -10.60
N ILE A 125 -21.28 -30.13 -10.40
CA ILE A 125 -20.08 -30.23 -11.24
C ILE A 125 -18.85 -30.30 -10.35
N THR A 126 -17.96 -31.25 -10.64
CA THR A 126 -16.68 -31.41 -9.96
C THR A 126 -15.57 -31.04 -10.92
N VAL A 127 -14.74 -30.10 -10.50
CA VAL A 127 -13.53 -29.69 -11.21
C VAL A 127 -12.30 -29.99 -10.38
N GLU A 128 -11.23 -30.40 -11.02
CA GLU A 128 -9.96 -30.70 -10.38
C GLU A 128 -8.85 -29.77 -10.87
N HIS A 129 -7.89 -29.50 -9.99
CA HIS A 129 -6.68 -28.77 -10.28
C HIS A 129 -5.48 -29.47 -9.64
N THR A 130 -4.40 -29.63 -10.40
CA THR A 130 -3.13 -30.13 -9.88
C THR A 130 -2.30 -28.96 -9.34
N LEU A 131 -2.03 -29.00 -8.04
CA LEU A 131 -1.16 -28.06 -7.35
C LEU A 131 0.27 -28.16 -7.89
N PRO A 132 1.02 -27.06 -7.96
CA PRO A 132 2.42 -27.09 -8.37
C PRO A 132 3.30 -27.82 -7.34
N ASP A 133 4.24 -28.64 -7.82
CA ASP A 133 5.17 -29.46 -7.00
C ASP A 133 5.99 -28.65 -5.97
N GLU A 134 6.26 -27.37 -6.23
CA GLU A 134 7.01 -26.47 -5.33
C GLU A 134 6.41 -25.06 -5.26
N SER A 135 5.11 -24.93 -5.00
CA SER A 135 4.60 -23.57 -4.78
C SER A 135 5.04 -23.07 -3.41
N ASN A 136 5.88 -22.03 -3.44
CA ASN A 136 6.06 -21.07 -2.36
C ASN A 136 6.41 -21.67 -0.98
N ALA A 137 7.51 -22.42 -0.94
CA ALA A 137 8.08 -22.96 0.30
C ALA A 137 7.13 -23.85 1.13
N GLY A 138 6.18 -24.51 0.47
CA GLY A 138 5.23 -25.43 1.09
C GLY A 138 3.80 -24.88 1.22
N MET A 139 3.58 -23.59 0.98
CA MET A 139 2.24 -23.01 0.91
C MET A 139 1.69 -23.12 -0.51
N HIS A 140 0.57 -23.81 -0.67
CA HIS A 140 -0.16 -23.89 -1.93
C HIS A 140 -1.35 -22.94 -1.93
N ARG A 141 -1.50 -22.20 -3.02
CA ARG A 141 -2.63 -21.29 -3.25
C ARG A 141 -3.23 -21.57 -4.62
N VAL A 142 -4.55 -21.64 -4.68
CA VAL A 142 -5.29 -21.84 -5.92
C VAL A 142 -6.58 -21.01 -5.90
N THR A 143 -6.81 -20.26 -6.97
CA THR A 143 -8.04 -19.47 -7.12
C THR A 143 -9.24 -20.40 -7.27
N ILE A 144 -10.25 -20.27 -6.41
CA ILE A 144 -11.46 -21.08 -6.49
C ILE A 144 -12.14 -20.85 -7.85
N PRO A 145 -12.42 -21.90 -8.63
CA PRO A 145 -13.04 -21.74 -9.94
C PRO A 145 -14.38 -21.01 -9.85
N SER A 146 -14.72 -20.23 -10.87
CA SER A 146 -15.98 -19.47 -10.88
C SER A 146 -16.82 -19.91 -12.07
N PRO A 147 -17.82 -20.79 -11.88
CA PRO A 147 -18.79 -21.12 -12.91
C PRO A 147 -19.62 -19.89 -13.30
N SER A 148 -19.92 -19.78 -14.58
CA SER A 148 -20.76 -18.73 -15.15
C SER A 148 -21.60 -19.30 -16.29
N GLY A 149 -22.78 -18.74 -16.50
CA GLY A 149 -23.69 -19.25 -17.51
C GLY A 149 -25.03 -18.54 -17.49
N VAL A 150 -26.09 -19.30 -17.73
CA VAL A 150 -27.45 -18.76 -17.88
C VAL A 150 -28.48 -19.51 -17.06
N ILE A 151 -29.52 -18.77 -16.67
CA ILE A 151 -30.73 -19.28 -16.03
C ILE A 151 -31.97 -18.71 -16.73
N GLN A 152 -33.01 -19.52 -16.84
CA GLN A 152 -34.35 -19.10 -17.20
C GLN A 152 -35.35 -19.71 -16.22
N ARG A 153 -36.27 -18.89 -15.72
CA ARG A 153 -37.41 -19.29 -14.88
C ARG A 153 -38.67 -19.43 -15.71
N GLY A 154 -39.63 -20.20 -15.22
CA GLY A 154 -40.90 -20.51 -15.87
C GLY A 154 -41.91 -19.39 -15.75
N ASP A 155 -43.17 -19.70 -15.49
CA ASP A 155 -44.17 -18.67 -15.26
C ASP A 155 -43.89 -17.91 -13.94
N PRO A 156 -43.88 -16.57 -13.93
CA PRO A 156 -43.68 -15.81 -12.71
C PRO A 156 -44.85 -16.00 -11.74
N PRO A 157 -44.63 -15.89 -10.41
CA PRO A 157 -45.70 -15.96 -9.42
C PRO A 157 -46.81 -14.94 -9.69
N GLU A 158 -48.08 -15.33 -9.46
CA GLU A 158 -49.23 -14.44 -9.67
C GLU A 158 -49.03 -13.08 -8.97
N GLY A 159 -49.19 -11.99 -9.73
CA GLY A 159 -49.08 -10.63 -9.22
C GLY A 159 -47.65 -10.07 -9.18
N ARG A 160 -46.63 -10.80 -9.64
CA ARG A 160 -45.29 -10.24 -9.89
C ARG A 160 -45.16 -9.67 -11.30
N PHE A 161 -44.24 -8.72 -11.45
CA PHE A 161 -43.82 -8.24 -12.77
C PHE A 161 -43.01 -9.31 -13.47
N VAL A 162 -43.19 -9.44 -14.79
CA VAL A 162 -42.37 -10.32 -15.62
C VAL A 162 -41.03 -9.62 -15.86
N ASP A 163 -39.93 -10.23 -15.37
CA ASP A 163 -38.55 -9.84 -15.73
C ASP A 163 -38.03 -10.76 -16.84
N SER A 164 -37.02 -10.29 -17.56
CA SER A 164 -36.20 -10.99 -18.54
C SER A 164 -35.79 -12.40 -18.11
N VAL A 165 -35.52 -12.66 -16.82
CA VAL A 165 -35.19 -14.01 -16.32
C VAL A 165 -36.31 -15.04 -16.53
N TYR A 166 -37.57 -14.61 -16.63
CA TYR A 166 -38.71 -15.48 -16.92
C TYR A 166 -38.99 -15.59 -18.44
N GLU A 167 -38.66 -14.57 -19.22
CA GLU A 167 -38.93 -14.54 -20.67
C GLU A 167 -37.83 -15.21 -21.50
N GLU A 168 -36.57 -15.03 -21.11
CA GLU A 168 -35.40 -15.51 -21.85
C GLU A 168 -34.23 -15.91 -20.92
N PRO A 169 -33.28 -16.74 -21.38
CA PRO A 169 -32.11 -17.08 -20.58
C PRO A 169 -31.22 -15.86 -20.35
N VAL A 170 -30.97 -15.54 -19.08
CA VAL A 170 -30.10 -14.42 -18.64
C VAL A 170 -28.95 -14.92 -17.79
N GLY A 171 -27.92 -14.08 -17.59
CA GLY A 171 -26.82 -14.41 -16.67
C GLY A 171 -27.28 -14.52 -15.22
N PHE A 172 -26.68 -15.47 -14.48
CA PHE A 172 -26.90 -15.65 -13.05
C PHE A 172 -25.73 -15.10 -12.21
N TYR A 173 -25.98 -14.95 -10.91
CA TYR A 173 -24.99 -14.72 -9.87
C TYR A 173 -25.00 -15.91 -8.90
N LEU A 174 -23.83 -16.29 -8.38
CA LEU A 174 -23.73 -17.35 -7.37
C LEU A 174 -23.61 -16.72 -5.99
N ASP A 175 -24.45 -17.17 -5.07
CA ASP A 175 -24.24 -16.98 -3.64
C ASP A 175 -23.54 -18.22 -3.09
N THR A 176 -22.22 -18.17 -2.99
CA THR A 176 -21.38 -19.36 -2.79
C THR A 176 -20.96 -19.49 -1.33
N THR A 177 -21.29 -20.62 -0.70
CA THR A 177 -20.72 -21.04 0.58
C THR A 177 -19.67 -22.12 0.35
N ALA A 178 -18.45 -21.91 0.85
CA ALA A 178 -17.37 -22.88 0.75
C ALA A 178 -17.27 -23.78 1.99
N ARG A 179 -16.96 -25.06 1.77
CA ARG A 179 -16.65 -26.03 2.82
C ARG A 179 -15.36 -26.77 2.47
N VAL A 180 -14.34 -26.61 3.31
CA VAL A 180 -13.08 -27.33 3.16
C VAL A 180 -13.14 -28.66 3.92
N HIS A 181 -12.72 -29.74 3.27
CA HIS A 181 -12.54 -31.06 3.88
C HIS A 181 -11.05 -31.36 4.03
N GLY A 182 -10.60 -31.52 5.27
CA GLY A 182 -9.19 -31.80 5.57
C GLY A 182 -8.37 -30.53 5.77
N GLU A 183 -7.16 -30.53 5.23
CA GLU A 183 -6.19 -29.44 5.42
C GLU A 183 -6.42 -28.29 4.43
N GLY A 184 -6.53 -27.07 4.96
CA GLY A 184 -6.57 -25.84 4.19
C GLY A 184 -7.67 -24.90 4.67
N THR A 185 -7.71 -23.71 4.07
CA THR A 185 -8.71 -22.68 4.36
C THR A 185 -9.08 -21.91 3.10
N VAL A 186 -10.21 -21.23 3.14
CA VAL A 186 -10.63 -20.27 2.11
C VAL A 186 -10.35 -18.86 2.61
N ALA A 187 -9.74 -18.05 1.77
CA ALA A 187 -9.38 -16.66 2.04
C ALA A 187 -9.67 -15.81 0.80
N GLY A 188 -10.77 -15.05 0.85
CA GLY A 188 -11.34 -14.40 -0.34
C GLY A 188 -11.73 -15.43 -1.42
N SER A 189 -11.24 -15.24 -2.64
CA SER A 189 -11.45 -16.16 -3.76
C SER A 189 -10.41 -17.28 -3.85
N GLU A 190 -9.56 -17.47 -2.83
CA GLU A 190 -8.43 -18.39 -2.87
C GLU A 190 -8.64 -19.54 -1.88
N PHE A 191 -8.29 -20.75 -2.28
CA PHE A 191 -8.07 -21.88 -1.39
C PHE A 191 -6.57 -22.01 -1.10
N VAL A 192 -6.23 -22.15 0.18
CA VAL A 192 -4.86 -22.18 0.68
C VAL A 192 -4.65 -23.45 1.50
N THR A 193 -3.53 -24.14 1.30
CA THR A 193 -3.19 -25.38 2.02
C THR A 193 -1.67 -25.54 2.15
N GLY A 194 -1.20 -26.47 2.97
CA GLY A 194 0.23 -26.71 3.22
C GLY A 194 0.79 -25.96 4.44
N GLU A 195 2.10 -25.79 4.48
CA GLU A 195 2.83 -25.23 5.63
C GLU A 195 2.88 -23.70 5.60
N TYR A 196 2.06 -23.05 6.43
CA TYR A 196 2.02 -21.60 6.58
C TYR A 196 1.55 -21.18 7.98
N THR A 197 1.93 -19.97 8.36
CA THR A 197 1.45 -19.27 9.54
C THR A 197 0.57 -18.09 9.10
N VAL A 198 -0.55 -17.89 9.79
CA VAL A 198 -1.45 -16.75 9.56
C VAL A 198 -1.26 -15.75 10.69
N TYR A 199 -0.97 -14.50 10.31
CA TYR A 199 -0.95 -13.36 11.21
C TYR A 199 -2.24 -12.58 10.98
N THR A 200 -2.98 -12.29 12.06
CA THR A 200 -4.25 -11.59 11.97
C THR A 200 -4.26 -10.31 12.78
N GLU A 201 -4.94 -9.29 12.25
CA GLU A 201 -5.29 -8.07 12.98
C GLU A 201 -6.73 -7.66 12.61
N ARG A 202 -7.34 -6.80 13.41
CA ARG A 202 -8.65 -6.22 13.11
C ARG A 202 -8.56 -4.72 12.90
N ALA A 203 -9.24 -4.25 11.87
CA ALA A 203 -9.47 -2.82 11.61
C ALA A 203 -10.94 -2.63 11.20
N ASP A 204 -11.63 -1.69 11.84
CA ASP A 204 -12.99 -1.29 11.50
C ASP A 204 -14.00 -2.45 11.35
N GLY A 205 -13.87 -3.44 12.23
CA GLY A 205 -14.75 -4.61 12.25
C GLY A 205 -14.37 -5.72 11.27
N LYS A 206 -13.37 -5.51 10.40
CA LYS A 206 -12.86 -6.48 9.43
C LYS A 206 -11.71 -7.30 9.99
N GLU A 207 -11.58 -8.53 9.52
CA GLU A 207 -10.39 -9.34 9.74
C GLU A 207 -9.39 -9.13 8.60
N ILE A 208 -8.15 -8.87 8.97
CA ILE A 208 -7.03 -8.75 8.05
C ILE A 208 -6.11 -9.92 8.33
N SER A 209 -5.81 -10.70 7.30
CA SER A 209 -5.01 -11.91 7.38
C SER A 209 -3.80 -11.84 6.47
N LEU A 210 -2.61 -12.05 7.04
CA LEU A 210 -1.35 -12.22 6.31
C LEU A 210 -0.92 -13.69 6.38
N PHE A 211 -0.88 -14.35 5.24
CA PHE A 211 -0.46 -15.74 5.09
C PHE A 211 1.02 -15.79 4.72
N VAL A 212 1.83 -16.37 5.61
CA VAL A 212 3.28 -16.46 5.48
C VAL A 212 3.70 -17.93 5.44
N PRO A 213 4.37 -18.42 4.38
CA PRO A 213 4.91 -19.78 4.38
C PRO A 213 5.93 -19.97 5.51
N ASP A 214 5.89 -21.11 6.19
CA ASP A 214 6.72 -21.34 7.40
C ASP A 214 8.23 -21.36 7.11
N ARG A 215 8.61 -21.57 5.85
CA ARG A 215 10.00 -21.71 5.41
C ARG A 215 10.53 -20.47 4.68
N VAL A 216 9.80 -19.36 4.72
CA VAL A 216 10.16 -18.10 4.05
C VAL A 216 10.64 -17.06 5.06
N ASP A 217 11.83 -16.53 4.82
CA ASP A 217 12.33 -15.35 5.53
C ASP A 217 11.84 -14.09 4.82
N MET A 218 11.00 -13.31 5.51
CA MET A 218 10.52 -12.02 5.00
C MET A 218 11.53 -10.90 5.25
N ALA A 219 11.66 -9.98 4.29
CA ALA A 219 12.45 -8.76 4.46
C ALA A 219 11.83 -7.81 5.50
N VAL A 220 10.50 -7.86 5.66
CA VAL A 220 9.74 -7.15 6.69
C VAL A 220 9.21 -8.18 7.68
N SER A 221 9.34 -7.95 8.99
CA SER A 221 8.79 -8.90 9.96
C SER A 221 7.26 -9.04 9.79
N PRO A 222 6.68 -10.23 9.97
CA PRO A 222 5.24 -10.43 9.84
C PRO A 222 4.39 -9.48 10.70
N GLU A 223 4.87 -9.14 11.90
CA GLU A 223 4.21 -8.21 12.82
C GLU A 223 4.18 -6.79 12.24
N LYS A 224 5.30 -6.31 11.68
CA LYS A 224 5.35 -5.00 11.04
C LYS A 224 4.47 -4.96 9.78
N ALA A 225 4.45 -6.06 9.02
CA ALA A 225 3.61 -6.19 7.85
C ALA A 225 2.12 -6.13 8.21
N ILE A 226 1.62 -6.99 9.11
CA ILE A 226 0.19 -7.03 9.47
C ILE A 226 -0.30 -5.70 10.06
N THR A 227 0.51 -5.03 10.88
CA THR A 227 0.20 -3.68 11.40
C THR A 227 0.13 -2.64 10.28
N ALA A 228 0.98 -2.73 9.25
CA ALA A 228 0.89 -1.85 8.08
C ALA A 228 -0.39 -2.09 7.27
N LEU A 229 -0.79 -3.36 7.09
CA LEU A 229 -2.04 -3.70 6.41
C LEU A 229 -3.25 -3.10 7.18
N ALA A 230 -3.28 -3.27 8.50
CA ALA A 230 -4.34 -2.74 9.35
C ALA A 230 -4.37 -1.22 9.42
N ALA A 231 -3.21 -0.57 9.48
CA ALA A 231 -3.12 0.88 9.38
C ALA A 231 -3.65 1.39 8.03
N THR A 232 -3.33 0.69 6.93
CA THR A 232 -3.80 1.05 5.58
C THR A 232 -5.30 0.90 5.46
N GLU A 233 -5.86 -0.16 6.07
CA GLU A 233 -7.30 -0.37 6.13
C GLU A 233 -8.06 0.76 6.82
N ARG A 234 -7.55 1.24 7.95
CA ARG A 234 -8.15 2.37 8.68
C ARG A 234 -8.08 3.67 7.89
N ALA A 235 -7.01 3.86 7.12
CA ALA A 235 -6.73 5.10 6.40
C ALA A 235 -7.46 5.20 5.06
N ILE A 236 -7.74 4.07 4.41
CA ILE A 236 -8.44 3.98 3.14
C ILE A 236 -9.67 3.11 3.41
N GLU A 237 -10.78 3.74 3.77
CA GLU A 237 -12.03 3.03 4.06
C GLU A 237 -12.52 2.29 2.78
N GLY A 238 -12.15 1.00 2.70
CA GLY A 238 -12.61 0.07 1.66
C GLY A 238 -13.99 -0.51 1.95
N ASP A 239 -14.29 -1.67 1.37
CA ASP A 239 -15.58 -2.34 1.56
C ASP A 239 -15.73 -2.74 3.03
N PRO A 240 -16.76 -2.27 3.77
CA PRO A 240 -16.92 -2.57 5.18
C PRO A 240 -17.34 -4.02 5.46
N HIS A 241 -17.73 -4.78 4.42
CA HIS A 241 -18.24 -6.14 4.56
C HIS A 241 -17.26 -7.21 4.09
N ARG A 242 -16.01 -6.85 3.84
CA ARG A 242 -15.04 -7.75 3.21
C ARG A 242 -13.76 -7.84 4.03
N ASP A 243 -13.41 -9.06 4.41
CA ASP A 243 -12.12 -9.35 5.03
C ASP A 243 -10.98 -9.24 4.00
N VAL A 244 -9.78 -8.90 4.48
CA VAL A 244 -8.60 -8.65 3.65
C VAL A 244 -7.63 -9.82 3.80
N SER A 245 -7.20 -10.39 2.68
CA SER A 245 -6.23 -11.51 2.66
C SER A 245 -5.00 -11.17 1.84
N VAL A 246 -3.83 -11.21 2.46
CA VAL A 246 -2.53 -10.96 1.81
C VAL A 246 -1.65 -12.20 1.90
N PHE A 247 -1.09 -12.63 0.77
CA PHE A 247 -0.27 -13.83 0.65
C PHE A 247 1.19 -13.46 0.38
N VAL A 248 2.10 -13.89 1.25
CA VAL A 248 3.54 -13.73 1.02
C VAL A 248 4.04 -14.86 0.13
N LEU A 249 4.67 -14.51 -0.99
CA LEU A 249 5.24 -15.47 -1.93
C LEU A 249 6.75 -15.33 -2.10
N GLU A 250 7.43 -16.47 -2.22
CA GLU A 250 8.81 -16.65 -2.65
C GLU A 250 8.83 -17.03 -4.14
N GLY A 251 9.87 -16.61 -4.86
CA GLY A 251 10.12 -16.98 -6.25
C GLY A 251 10.06 -15.80 -7.21
N GLN A 252 10.07 -16.09 -8.52
CA GLN A 252 10.11 -15.07 -9.57
C GLN A 252 8.73 -14.48 -9.85
N ILE A 253 8.13 -13.84 -8.85
CA ILE A 253 6.95 -13.00 -9.01
C ILE A 253 7.34 -11.52 -9.09
N ALA A 254 6.41 -10.67 -9.54
CA ALA A 254 6.55 -9.22 -9.35
C ALA A 254 6.59 -8.88 -7.85
N ALA A 255 6.99 -7.64 -7.50
CA ALA A 255 7.10 -7.23 -6.11
C ALA A 255 5.79 -7.42 -5.32
N GLY A 256 4.65 -7.24 -5.99
CA GLY A 256 3.32 -7.51 -5.46
C GLY A 256 2.27 -7.53 -6.58
N GLY A 257 1.02 -7.76 -6.19
CA GLY A 257 -0.14 -7.57 -7.03
C GLY A 257 -1.43 -7.83 -6.26
N ALA A 258 -2.47 -7.06 -6.56
CA ALA A 258 -3.76 -7.14 -5.88
C ALA A 258 -4.91 -7.50 -6.83
N SER A 259 -5.90 -8.16 -6.26
CA SER A 259 -7.26 -8.28 -6.77
C SER A 259 -8.19 -7.45 -5.90
N SER A 260 -9.49 -7.48 -6.17
CA SER A 260 -10.46 -6.78 -5.35
C SER A 260 -10.47 -7.28 -3.90
N ALA A 261 -10.20 -8.56 -3.61
CA ALA A 261 -10.35 -9.14 -2.26
C ALA A 261 -9.06 -9.69 -1.65
N SER A 262 -7.97 -9.72 -2.41
CA SER A 262 -6.71 -10.30 -1.95
C SER A 262 -5.50 -9.69 -2.63
N ALA A 263 -4.35 -9.76 -1.97
CA ALA A 263 -3.08 -9.36 -2.55
C ALA A 263 -2.03 -10.45 -2.40
N VAL A 264 -1.02 -10.40 -3.27
CA VAL A 264 0.23 -11.14 -3.15
C VAL A 264 1.37 -10.16 -2.99
N VAL A 265 2.33 -10.49 -2.13
CA VAL A 265 3.55 -9.69 -1.94
C VAL A 265 4.76 -10.62 -1.96
N HIS A 266 5.80 -10.25 -2.70
CA HIS A 266 7.04 -10.99 -2.69
C HIS A 266 7.74 -10.86 -1.33
N ALA A 267 8.27 -11.96 -0.78
CA ALA A 267 8.87 -12.00 0.56
C ALA A 267 10.02 -11.01 0.77
N GLY A 268 10.78 -10.73 -0.29
CA GLY A 268 11.88 -9.75 -0.29
C GLY A 268 11.44 -8.30 -0.50
N SER A 269 10.14 -8.01 -0.60
CA SER A 269 9.63 -6.67 -0.86
C SER A 269 9.70 -5.76 0.38
N PRO A 270 9.96 -4.46 0.20
CA PRO A 270 9.93 -3.50 1.30
C PRO A 270 8.49 -3.25 1.78
N LEU A 271 8.36 -2.69 2.98
CA LEU A 271 7.06 -2.39 3.61
C LEU A 271 6.14 -1.52 2.74
N SER A 272 6.72 -0.65 1.90
CA SER A 272 5.98 0.18 0.96
C SER A 272 5.11 -0.62 -0.01
N ILE A 273 5.54 -1.84 -0.38
CA ILE A 273 4.75 -2.70 -1.28
C ILE A 273 3.55 -3.30 -0.53
N TYR A 274 3.69 -3.68 0.73
CA TYR A 274 2.55 -4.17 1.52
C TYR A 274 1.45 -3.11 1.64
N ILE A 275 1.84 -1.85 1.88
CA ILE A 275 0.91 -0.70 1.90
C ILE A 275 0.30 -0.48 0.50
N HIS A 276 1.13 -0.50 -0.56
CA HIS A 276 0.69 -0.35 -1.95
C HIS A 276 -0.39 -1.37 -2.34
N GLU A 277 -0.13 -2.66 -2.11
CA GLU A 277 -1.08 -3.70 -2.50
C GLU A 277 -2.35 -3.68 -1.65
N THR A 278 -2.28 -3.25 -0.39
CA THR A 278 -3.47 -3.08 0.45
C THR A 278 -4.31 -1.88 0.01
N ALA A 279 -3.65 -0.79 -0.43
CA ALA A 279 -4.36 0.35 -1.00
C ALA A 279 -5.17 -0.04 -2.25
N HIS A 280 -4.65 -0.94 -3.09
CA HIS A 280 -5.41 -1.51 -4.21
C HIS A 280 -6.64 -2.32 -3.78
N ILE A 281 -6.55 -3.11 -2.70
CA ILE A 281 -7.71 -3.83 -2.16
C ILE A 281 -8.80 -2.83 -1.75
N ASN A 282 -8.40 -1.73 -1.11
CA ASN A 282 -9.33 -0.75 -0.54
C ASN A 282 -9.86 0.27 -1.55
N GLU A 283 -9.33 0.26 -2.77
CA GLU A 283 -9.85 1.01 -3.88
C GLU A 283 -11.09 0.30 -4.46
N MET A 284 -12.28 0.82 -4.16
CA MET A 284 -13.55 0.19 -4.53
C MET A 284 -14.10 0.64 -5.89
N THR A 285 -13.43 1.59 -6.53
CA THR A 285 -13.97 2.30 -7.68
C THR A 285 -13.32 1.84 -8.97
N TYR A 286 -14.14 1.61 -9.98
CA TYR A 286 -13.67 1.43 -11.35
C TYR A 286 -13.41 2.80 -11.99
N TYR A 287 -12.36 2.91 -12.79
CA TYR A 287 -12.00 4.16 -13.45
C TYR A 287 -12.19 4.08 -14.96
N ASN A 288 -12.61 5.19 -15.55
CA ASN A 288 -12.54 5.37 -17.00
C ASN A 288 -11.08 5.62 -17.43
N ARG A 289 -10.82 5.56 -18.75
CA ARG A 289 -9.48 5.68 -19.32
C ARG A 289 -8.75 6.98 -18.94
N ASP A 290 -9.49 8.05 -18.70
CA ASP A 290 -8.98 9.37 -18.30
C ASP A 290 -8.63 9.47 -16.80
N MET A 291 -9.01 8.46 -16.01
CA MET A 291 -8.70 8.32 -14.59
C MET A 291 -7.91 7.05 -14.27
N ALA A 292 -7.55 6.24 -15.26
CA ALA A 292 -6.85 4.97 -15.07
C ALA A 292 -5.50 5.10 -14.33
N TRP A 293 -4.85 6.27 -14.39
CA TRP A 293 -3.64 6.54 -13.62
C TRP A 293 -3.84 6.51 -12.11
N PHE A 294 -5.06 6.79 -11.64
CA PHE A 294 -5.34 6.98 -10.22
C PHE A 294 -5.15 5.69 -9.43
N THR A 295 -5.47 4.53 -10.02
CA THR A 295 -5.25 3.20 -9.41
C THR A 295 -3.81 3.01 -8.95
N GLU A 296 -2.83 3.11 -9.85
CA GLU A 296 -1.43 2.94 -9.46
C GLU A 296 -0.86 4.17 -8.77
N GLY A 297 -1.36 5.37 -9.11
CA GLY A 297 -0.94 6.62 -8.50
C GLY A 297 -1.25 6.67 -7.01
N SER A 298 -2.46 6.27 -6.61
CA SER A 298 -2.94 6.27 -5.22
C SER A 298 -2.22 5.20 -4.41
N ALA A 299 -2.13 3.97 -4.90
CA ALA A 299 -1.40 2.89 -4.24
C ALA A 299 0.09 3.24 -4.04
N THR A 300 0.73 3.79 -5.08
CA THR A 300 2.14 4.22 -5.00
C THR A 300 2.31 5.37 -4.02
N TYR A 301 1.35 6.30 -3.99
CA TYR A 301 1.35 7.42 -3.06
C TYR A 301 1.31 6.92 -1.60
N TYR A 302 0.37 6.06 -1.24
CA TYR A 302 0.31 5.49 0.11
C TYR A 302 1.59 4.72 0.46
N GLY A 303 2.04 3.83 -0.44
CA GLY A 303 3.25 3.03 -0.20
C GLY A 303 4.54 3.85 -0.06
N SER A 304 4.65 4.96 -0.79
CA SER A 304 5.86 5.79 -0.82
C SER A 304 5.92 6.79 0.32
N TYR A 305 4.77 7.33 0.73
CA TYR A 305 4.73 8.50 1.60
C TYR A 305 4.25 8.22 3.00
N PHE A 306 3.73 7.02 3.28
CA PHE A 306 3.21 6.67 4.59
C PHE A 306 3.96 5.50 5.22
N GLU A 307 3.89 5.44 6.54
CA GLU A 307 4.35 4.34 7.38
C GLU A 307 3.39 4.13 8.55
N PRO A 308 3.28 2.91 9.08
CA PRO A 308 2.47 2.66 10.26
C PRO A 308 3.15 3.20 11.52
N VAL A 309 2.47 4.11 12.22
CA VAL A 309 2.86 4.65 13.53
C VAL A 309 1.67 4.49 14.46
N ASN A 310 1.87 3.83 15.62
CA ASN A 310 0.81 3.60 16.61
C ASN A 310 -0.50 3.00 16.03
N GLY A 311 -0.39 2.17 15.00
CA GLY A 311 -1.53 1.53 14.33
C GLY A 311 -2.27 2.41 13.32
N GLN A 312 -1.78 3.61 13.01
CA GLN A 312 -2.31 4.50 11.99
C GLN A 312 -1.30 4.69 10.86
N LEU A 313 -1.77 4.98 9.64
CA LEU A 313 -0.86 5.42 8.59
C LEU A 313 -0.54 6.89 8.81
N GLU A 314 0.72 7.16 9.08
CA GLU A 314 1.25 8.49 9.17
C GLU A 314 2.25 8.75 8.05
N TRP A 315 2.43 10.02 7.72
CA TRP A 315 3.40 10.41 6.71
C TRP A 315 4.82 10.13 7.18
N ARG A 316 5.68 9.67 6.26
CA ARG A 316 7.13 9.58 6.49
C ARG A 316 7.73 10.98 6.53
N PRO A 317 8.10 11.51 7.73
CA PRO A 317 8.49 12.91 7.84
C PRO A 317 9.76 13.20 7.03
N ALA A 318 10.72 12.28 7.05
CA ALA A 318 11.99 12.41 6.33
C ALA A 318 11.79 12.51 4.81
N THR A 319 11.01 11.58 4.24
CA THR A 319 10.62 11.60 2.80
C THR A 319 9.89 12.88 2.42
N PHE A 320 8.96 13.32 3.26
CA PHE A 320 8.19 14.56 3.04
C PHE A 320 9.09 15.80 2.99
N LEU A 321 9.96 15.94 3.99
CA LEU A 321 10.89 17.08 4.10
C LEU A 321 11.86 17.12 2.92
N HIS A 322 12.39 15.97 2.53
CA HIS A 322 13.27 15.89 1.36
C HIS A 322 12.58 16.37 0.08
N LYS A 323 11.33 15.96 -0.16
CA LYS A 323 10.61 16.33 -1.39
C LYS A 323 10.12 17.77 -1.41
N THR A 324 10.04 18.42 -0.25
CA THR A 324 9.63 19.83 -0.14
C THR A 324 10.80 20.79 0.04
N ASP A 325 12.01 20.31 0.39
CA ASP A 325 13.23 21.12 0.53
C ASP A 325 13.58 21.86 -0.77
N PRO A 326 13.59 23.20 -0.84
CA PRO A 326 13.78 23.98 -2.07
C PRO A 326 15.06 23.62 -2.87
N GLU A 327 16.11 23.13 -2.22
CA GLU A 327 17.38 22.78 -2.88
C GLU A 327 17.33 21.42 -3.60
N THR A 328 16.38 20.56 -3.23
CA THR A 328 16.19 19.25 -3.86
C THR A 328 15.61 19.39 -5.28
N LYS A 329 16.11 18.60 -6.24
CA LYS A 329 15.59 18.59 -7.62
C LYS A 329 14.10 18.18 -7.63
N TRP A 330 13.24 18.97 -8.28
CA TRP A 330 11.83 18.63 -8.47
C TRP A 330 11.42 18.88 -9.94
N PRO A 331 10.84 17.89 -10.65
CA PRO A 331 10.59 16.52 -10.21
C PRO A 331 11.89 15.73 -9.92
N GLN A 332 11.76 14.62 -9.19
CA GLN A 332 12.81 13.59 -9.11
C GLN A 332 12.50 12.45 -10.09
N GLY A 333 13.52 11.71 -10.53
CA GLY A 333 13.35 10.52 -11.36
C GLY A 333 13.14 10.82 -12.85
N ASP A 334 12.63 9.83 -13.59
CA ASP A 334 12.36 9.97 -15.01
C ASP A 334 11.17 10.92 -15.23
N TYR A 335 11.44 11.94 -16.02
CA TYR A 335 10.51 13.02 -16.28
C TYR A 335 9.55 12.55 -17.37
N HIS A 336 8.42 11.98 -16.98
CA HIS A 336 7.30 11.63 -17.89
C HIS A 336 6.62 12.88 -18.49
N GLU A 337 7.45 13.80 -19.01
CA GLU A 337 7.12 15.13 -19.55
C GLU A 337 6.45 15.06 -20.92
N ASP A 338 6.44 13.89 -21.56
CA ASP A 338 5.70 13.62 -22.80
C ASP A 338 4.36 12.89 -22.53
N SER A 339 4.10 12.48 -21.28
CA SER A 339 2.91 11.70 -20.91
C SER A 339 1.87 12.53 -20.18
N THR A 340 0.61 12.35 -20.57
CA THR A 340 -0.55 13.05 -19.99
C THR A 340 -1.38 12.06 -19.18
N LEU A 341 -1.58 12.30 -17.87
CA LEU A 341 -2.29 11.36 -17.01
C LEU A 341 -3.75 11.11 -17.46
N GLY A 342 -4.42 12.10 -18.04
CA GLY A 342 -5.76 11.92 -18.61
C GLY A 342 -5.81 11.10 -19.91
N GLU A 343 -4.66 10.68 -20.45
CA GLU A 343 -4.55 9.97 -21.72
C GLU A 343 -3.71 8.70 -21.56
N VAL A 344 -4.36 7.60 -21.16
CA VAL A 344 -3.71 6.28 -20.91
C VAL A 344 -2.82 5.79 -22.05
N ASP A 345 -3.13 6.14 -23.30
CA ASP A 345 -2.33 5.74 -24.47
C ASP A 345 -0.96 6.44 -24.56
N THR A 346 -0.74 7.49 -23.76
CA THR A 346 0.55 8.21 -23.68
C THR A 346 1.46 7.69 -22.57
N TYR A 347 0.97 6.76 -21.76
CA TYR A 347 1.73 6.25 -20.63
C TYR A 347 2.88 5.37 -21.13
N ASP A 348 4.05 5.55 -20.54
CA ASP A 348 5.00 4.46 -20.43
C ASP A 348 4.67 3.59 -19.20
N ARG A 349 5.49 2.57 -18.94
CA ARG A 349 5.23 1.59 -17.88
C ARG A 349 5.25 2.19 -16.45
N ARG A 350 5.69 3.43 -16.26
CA ARG A 350 5.84 4.03 -14.93
C ARG A 350 5.10 5.35 -14.73
N THR A 351 4.53 5.90 -15.80
CA THR A 351 3.81 7.18 -15.78
C THR A 351 2.75 7.24 -14.66
N SER A 352 1.88 6.22 -14.56
CA SER A 352 0.83 6.18 -13.54
C SER A 352 1.39 6.10 -12.12
N TYR A 353 2.47 5.34 -11.91
CA TYR A 353 3.14 5.21 -10.62
C TYR A 353 3.87 6.51 -10.22
N GLU A 354 4.83 6.95 -11.03
CA GLU A 354 5.75 8.03 -10.67
C GLU A 354 5.12 9.42 -10.82
N LYS A 355 4.46 9.69 -11.95
CA LYS A 355 3.78 10.99 -12.16
C LYS A 355 2.46 11.03 -11.39
N GLY A 356 1.69 9.94 -11.37
CA GLY A 356 0.43 9.88 -10.63
C GLY A 356 0.62 10.12 -9.13
N SER A 357 1.51 9.37 -8.47
CA SER A 357 1.78 9.57 -7.03
C SER A 357 2.33 10.96 -6.71
N ARG A 358 3.14 11.53 -7.61
CA ARG A 358 3.64 12.90 -7.48
C ARG A 358 2.53 13.95 -7.57
N VAL A 359 1.56 13.75 -8.47
CA VAL A 359 0.38 14.62 -8.57
C VAL A 359 -0.47 14.50 -7.31
N LEU A 360 -0.69 13.29 -6.79
CA LEU A 360 -1.44 13.10 -5.53
C LEU A 360 -0.73 13.72 -4.32
N PHE A 361 0.59 13.62 -4.25
CA PHE A 361 1.38 14.31 -3.23
C PHE A 361 1.19 15.82 -3.28
N ALA A 362 1.32 16.43 -4.46
CA ALA A 362 1.10 17.86 -4.61
C ALA A 362 -0.36 18.26 -4.36
N LEU A 363 -1.32 17.40 -4.70
CA LEU A 363 -2.74 17.61 -4.44
C LEU A 363 -3.06 17.56 -2.93
N ASP A 364 -2.51 16.61 -2.16
CA ASP A 364 -2.73 16.57 -0.71
C ASP A 364 -2.21 17.85 -0.03
N VAL A 365 -1.02 18.32 -0.44
CA VAL A 365 -0.51 19.63 0.02
C VAL A 365 -1.50 20.75 -0.34
N LYS A 366 -2.01 20.77 -1.57
CA LYS A 366 -2.95 21.79 -2.05
C LYS A 366 -4.29 21.78 -1.30
N LEU A 367 -4.81 20.59 -1.01
CA LEU A 367 -6.04 20.40 -0.23
C LEU A 367 -5.88 20.97 1.17
N ARG A 368 -4.78 20.62 1.84
CA ARG A 368 -4.46 21.12 3.18
C ARG A 368 -4.28 22.63 3.19
N GLU A 369 -3.57 23.21 2.22
CA GLU A 369 -3.45 24.67 2.05
C GLU A 369 -4.80 25.36 1.88
N ALA A 370 -5.70 24.77 1.09
CA ALA A 370 -6.99 25.39 0.77
C ALA A 370 -8.03 25.26 1.89
N THR A 371 -7.81 24.34 2.82
CA THR A 371 -8.79 23.96 3.85
C THR A 371 -8.24 24.06 5.28
N ASP A 372 -7.07 24.68 5.46
CA ASP A 372 -6.35 24.73 6.74
C ASP A 372 -6.16 23.33 7.39
N GLY A 373 -5.99 22.30 6.55
CA GLY A 373 -5.79 20.91 6.96
C GLY A 373 -7.05 20.07 7.12
N GLU A 374 -8.25 20.64 6.99
CA GLU A 374 -9.54 19.94 7.16
C GLU A 374 -9.84 18.92 6.06
N ALA A 375 -9.24 19.06 4.87
CA ALA A 375 -9.33 18.09 3.78
C ALA A 375 -7.96 17.58 3.34
N THR A 376 -7.90 16.28 3.07
CA THR A 376 -6.69 15.54 2.72
C THR A 376 -6.96 14.56 1.58
N ILE A 377 -5.93 13.84 1.15
CA ILE A 377 -6.07 12.74 0.19
C ILE A 377 -6.94 11.58 0.70
N HIS A 378 -7.02 11.36 2.02
CA HIS A 378 -7.86 10.33 2.62
C HIS A 378 -9.34 10.65 2.35
N ASP A 379 -9.71 11.93 2.48
CA ASP A 379 -11.06 12.42 2.17
C ASP A 379 -11.39 12.26 0.68
N VAL A 380 -10.40 12.49 -0.20
CA VAL A 380 -10.55 12.23 -1.64
C VAL A 380 -10.80 10.75 -1.89
N MET A 381 -9.98 9.85 -1.33
CA MET A 381 -10.17 8.40 -1.49
C MET A 381 -11.52 7.95 -0.96
N TYR A 382 -11.94 8.45 0.21
CA TYR A 382 -13.25 8.18 0.77
C TYR A 382 -14.37 8.58 -0.22
N ARG A 383 -14.33 9.80 -0.77
CA ARG A 383 -15.33 10.26 -1.75
C ARG A 383 -15.28 9.48 -3.07
N VAL A 384 -14.09 9.10 -3.52
CA VAL A 384 -13.91 8.23 -4.69
C VAL A 384 -14.55 6.87 -4.45
N ASN A 385 -14.35 6.26 -3.28
CA ASN A 385 -14.94 4.98 -2.89
C ASN A 385 -16.48 5.05 -2.72
N GLN A 386 -17.03 6.22 -2.41
CA GLN A 386 -18.48 6.45 -2.37
C GLN A 386 -19.10 6.71 -3.75
N HIS A 387 -18.31 6.70 -4.83
CA HIS A 387 -18.82 6.92 -6.17
C HIS A 387 -19.75 5.77 -6.61
N SER A 388 -21.05 6.07 -6.72
CA SER A 388 -22.09 5.11 -7.12
C SER A 388 -22.59 5.32 -8.55
N GLY A 389 -21.81 6.00 -9.41
CA GLY A 389 -22.21 6.32 -10.79
C GLY A 389 -22.35 5.09 -11.68
N GLN A 390 -23.16 5.20 -12.75
CA GLN A 390 -23.21 4.16 -13.79
C GLN A 390 -21.95 4.25 -14.66
N GLY A 391 -20.99 3.35 -14.43
CA GLY A 391 -19.72 3.30 -15.17
C GLY A 391 -18.52 3.69 -14.30
N GLY A 392 -17.33 3.67 -14.89
CA GLY A 392 -16.12 4.08 -14.17
C GLY A 392 -16.10 5.58 -13.89
N LEU A 393 -15.51 5.98 -12.77
CA LEU A 393 -15.25 7.38 -12.42
C LEU A 393 -14.40 8.04 -13.52
N ASN A 394 -14.87 9.16 -14.07
CA ASN A 394 -14.14 9.95 -15.04
C ASN A 394 -13.52 11.21 -14.42
N TYR A 395 -12.66 11.91 -15.18
CA TYR A 395 -11.93 13.06 -14.65
C TYR A 395 -12.85 14.22 -14.24
N THR A 396 -13.98 14.40 -14.93
CA THR A 396 -14.93 15.48 -14.58
C THR A 396 -15.58 15.22 -13.23
N GLU A 397 -15.93 13.97 -12.94
CA GLU A 397 -16.47 13.56 -11.64
C GLU A 397 -15.42 13.64 -10.53
N PHE A 398 -14.20 13.18 -10.80
CA PHE A 398 -13.07 13.32 -9.86
C PHE A 398 -12.80 14.79 -9.54
N ARG A 399 -12.77 15.67 -10.55
CA ARG A 399 -12.65 17.12 -10.35
C ARG A 399 -13.78 17.66 -9.47
N GLY A 400 -15.01 17.17 -9.67
CA GLY A 400 -16.17 17.51 -8.83
C GLY A 400 -15.95 17.18 -7.35
N ILE A 401 -15.35 16.01 -7.05
CA ILE A 401 -14.96 15.64 -5.67
C ILE A 401 -14.01 16.69 -5.07
N ILE A 402 -13.02 17.15 -5.84
CA ILE A 402 -12.08 18.18 -5.38
C ILE A 402 -12.76 19.53 -5.16
N VAL A 403 -13.71 19.91 -6.01
CA VAL A 403 -14.52 21.14 -5.83
C VAL A 403 -15.30 21.07 -4.52
N ASP A 404 -15.91 19.92 -4.22
CA ASP A 404 -16.71 19.74 -3.00
C ASP A 404 -15.86 19.79 -1.72
N LEU A 405 -14.61 19.30 -1.79
CA LEU A 405 -13.70 19.27 -0.64
C LEU A 405 -12.98 20.60 -0.42
N ALA A 406 -12.50 21.25 -1.48
CA ALA A 406 -11.55 22.37 -1.37
C ALA A 406 -11.80 23.50 -2.39
N GLY A 407 -12.95 23.51 -3.06
CA GLY A 407 -13.37 24.58 -3.96
C GLY A 407 -12.79 24.53 -5.38
N GLU A 408 -13.35 25.40 -6.23
CA GLU A 408 -13.06 25.44 -7.67
C GLU A 408 -11.61 25.83 -8.00
N ASP A 409 -10.97 26.64 -7.16
CA ASP A 409 -9.58 27.06 -7.37
C ASP A 409 -8.61 25.87 -7.24
N THR A 410 -8.83 24.99 -6.26
CA THR A 410 -8.05 23.76 -6.05
C THR A 410 -8.27 22.76 -7.18
N ALA A 411 -9.52 22.58 -7.60
CA ALA A 411 -9.87 21.72 -8.73
C ALA A 411 -9.27 22.22 -10.06
N SER A 412 -9.32 23.53 -10.32
CA SER A 412 -8.73 24.14 -11.52
C SER A 412 -7.20 24.07 -11.54
N TRP A 413 -6.56 24.09 -10.36
CA TRP A 413 -5.12 23.90 -10.24
C TRP A 413 -4.67 22.51 -10.70
N LEU A 414 -5.50 21.48 -10.55
CA LEU A 414 -5.19 20.10 -10.93
C LEU A 414 -5.17 19.90 -12.46
N ASP A 415 -6.07 20.58 -13.18
CA ASP A 415 -6.32 20.44 -14.61
C ASP A 415 -5.03 20.35 -15.47
N PRO A 416 -4.05 21.28 -15.39
CA PRO A 416 -2.85 21.19 -16.22
C PRO A 416 -2.00 19.94 -15.96
N TYR A 417 -2.02 19.36 -14.75
CA TYR A 417 -1.15 18.23 -14.40
C TYR A 417 -1.76 16.88 -14.74
N VAL A 418 -3.09 16.83 -14.88
CA VAL A 418 -3.81 15.64 -15.35
C VAL A 418 -4.04 15.70 -16.86
N LEU A 419 -4.53 16.83 -17.38
CA LEU A 419 -4.94 16.98 -18.78
C LEU A 419 -3.81 17.37 -19.73
N THR A 420 -2.59 17.60 -19.22
CA THR A 420 -1.43 17.86 -20.05
C THR A 420 -0.19 17.13 -19.53
N ALA A 421 0.91 17.25 -20.26
CA ALA A 421 2.17 16.63 -19.88
C ALA A 421 2.92 17.38 -18.74
N GLN A 422 2.41 18.53 -18.29
CA GLN A 422 3.01 19.33 -17.21
C GLN A 422 3.11 18.54 -15.89
N ASN A 423 4.15 18.85 -15.12
CA ASN A 423 4.34 18.36 -13.75
C ASN A 423 3.87 19.42 -12.75
N PRO A 424 3.35 19.02 -11.57
CA PRO A 424 2.98 19.97 -10.53
C PRO A 424 4.22 20.72 -10.04
N PRO A 425 4.08 21.99 -9.60
CA PRO A 425 5.16 22.72 -8.96
C PRO A 425 5.57 22.01 -7.67
N LYS A 426 6.77 22.34 -7.20
CA LYS A 426 7.27 21.80 -5.93
C LYS A 426 6.34 22.23 -4.79
N PRO A 427 5.82 21.30 -3.97
CA PRO A 427 4.94 21.64 -2.86
C PRO A 427 5.69 22.34 -1.71
N ASN A 428 4.97 23.15 -0.93
CA ASN A 428 5.51 23.87 0.22
C ASN A 428 5.40 23.01 1.50
N ALA A 429 6.51 22.91 2.24
CA ALA A 429 6.59 22.15 3.47
C ALA A 429 5.65 22.69 4.59
N SER A 430 5.33 23.98 4.57
CA SER A 430 4.75 24.68 5.73
C SER A 430 3.36 24.20 6.16
N VAL A 431 2.60 23.52 5.29
CA VAL A 431 1.27 23.00 5.66
C VAL A 431 1.31 21.74 6.49
N PHE A 432 2.49 21.17 6.68
CA PHE A 432 2.71 19.97 7.50
C PHE A 432 3.47 20.29 8.79
N GLY A 433 3.55 21.58 9.13
CA GLY A 433 4.23 22.09 10.32
C GLY A 433 5.60 22.70 10.03
N PRO A 434 6.23 23.28 11.06
CA PRO A 434 7.58 23.80 10.99
C PRO A 434 8.58 22.66 10.77
N THR A 435 9.69 22.98 10.13
CA THR A 435 10.81 22.05 9.95
C THR A 435 11.77 22.16 11.12
N PRO A 436 12.28 21.05 11.67
CA PRO A 436 13.38 21.13 12.64
C PRO A 436 14.54 21.94 12.08
N ASN A 437 15.08 22.86 12.87
CA ASN A 437 16.18 23.71 12.44
C ASN A 437 17.13 24.03 13.59
N PHE A 438 18.33 24.48 13.26
CA PHE A 438 19.19 25.10 14.27
C PHE A 438 18.61 26.46 14.68
N ALA A 439 18.30 26.62 15.95
CA ALA A 439 17.84 27.86 16.52
C ALA A 439 18.97 28.90 16.63
N ASP A 440 18.61 30.19 16.69
CA ASP A 440 19.53 31.25 17.04
C ASP A 440 20.01 31.04 18.49
N GLY A 441 21.32 30.81 18.66
CA GLY A 441 21.90 30.46 19.95
C GLY A 441 23.08 29.50 19.92
N THR A 442 23.56 29.04 18.75
CA THR A 442 24.88 28.38 18.67
C THR A 442 25.97 29.35 19.12
N THR A 443 26.45 29.18 20.35
CA THR A 443 27.29 30.17 21.03
C THR A 443 28.75 30.11 20.58
N ASN A 444 29.20 28.95 20.08
CA ASN A 444 30.59 28.72 19.68
C ASN A 444 30.67 28.01 18.32
N THR A 445 31.11 28.70 17.27
CA THR A 445 31.43 28.08 15.96
C THR A 445 32.93 27.82 15.77
N SER A 446 33.74 28.19 16.76
CA SER A 446 35.14 27.79 16.85
C SER A 446 35.58 27.82 18.32
N GLY A 447 36.51 26.94 18.70
CA GLY A 447 36.88 26.83 20.11
C GLY A 447 37.97 25.81 20.39
N ASP A 448 38.31 25.70 21.67
CA ASP A 448 39.18 24.65 22.18
C ASP A 448 38.48 23.29 22.04
N ALA A 449 39.21 22.26 21.63
CA ALA A 449 38.66 20.91 21.47
C ALA A 449 38.18 20.29 22.80
N ARG A 450 38.68 20.76 23.95
CA ARG A 450 38.17 20.42 25.29
C ARG A 450 36.98 21.26 25.73
N GLY A 451 36.63 22.30 24.96
CA GLY A 451 35.49 23.17 25.21
C GLY A 451 34.16 22.48 24.91
N THR A 452 33.09 23.01 25.50
CA THR A 452 31.73 22.61 25.20
C THR A 452 31.13 23.54 24.15
N PHE A 453 30.51 22.94 23.14
CA PHE A 453 29.76 23.59 22.09
C PHE A 453 28.27 23.34 22.35
N GLU A 454 27.43 24.34 22.18
CA GLU A 454 25.98 24.21 22.37
C GLU A 454 25.26 24.39 21.04
N PHE A 455 24.39 23.43 20.70
CA PHE A 455 23.51 23.47 19.57
C PHE A 455 22.07 23.54 20.06
N ALA A 456 21.43 24.69 19.88
CA ALA A 456 20.00 24.79 20.08
C ALA A 456 19.30 24.32 18.79
N ILE A 457 18.36 23.41 18.94
CA ILE A 457 17.57 22.81 17.87
C ILE A 457 16.12 23.15 18.19
N THR A 458 15.44 23.82 17.26
CA THR A 458 13.99 23.96 17.35
C THR A 458 13.41 22.64 16.87
N ILE A 459 12.77 21.89 17.77
CA ILE A 459 11.93 20.76 17.39
C ILE A 459 10.49 21.27 17.54
N PRO A 460 9.69 21.27 16.47
CA PRO A 460 8.34 21.83 16.54
C PRO A 460 7.45 21.08 17.57
N SER A 461 6.87 21.77 18.55
CA SER A 461 6.09 21.17 19.67
C SER A 461 4.56 21.33 19.57
N GLY A 462 3.80 20.38 20.13
CA GLY A 462 2.34 20.42 20.31
C GLY A 462 1.50 19.31 19.63
N GLU A 463 0.23 19.19 20.04
CA GLU A 463 -0.75 18.12 19.67
C GLU A 463 -0.94 17.86 18.16
N GLN A 464 -0.54 18.79 17.28
CA GLN A 464 -0.68 18.67 15.83
C GLN A 464 0.63 18.29 15.11
N GLN A 465 1.72 18.07 15.83
CA GLN A 465 3.06 18.00 15.24
C GLN A 465 3.67 16.58 15.36
N ARG A 466 4.24 16.09 14.24
CA ARG A 466 4.52 14.67 13.98
C ARG A 466 6.00 14.27 14.03
N LEU A 467 6.88 15.17 14.48
CA LEU A 467 8.32 14.94 14.59
C LEU A 467 8.72 15.00 16.05
N GLU A 468 8.77 13.83 16.69
CA GLU A 468 9.12 13.67 18.12
C GLU A 468 10.63 13.75 18.37
N SER A 469 11.45 13.57 17.32
CA SER A 469 12.90 13.59 17.43
C SER A 469 13.59 14.04 16.14
N ALA A 470 14.86 14.40 16.28
CA ALA A 470 15.78 14.62 15.17
C ALA A 470 17.10 13.88 15.44
N THR A 471 17.93 13.67 14.41
CA THR A 471 19.28 13.13 14.58
C THR A 471 20.31 14.23 14.41
N LEU A 472 21.14 14.45 15.41
CA LEU A 472 22.33 15.28 15.31
C LEU A 472 23.51 14.40 14.89
N SER A 473 24.10 14.67 13.72
CA SER A 473 25.30 14.00 13.23
C SER A 473 26.47 14.98 13.24
N ILE A 474 27.59 14.56 13.81
CA ILE A 474 28.84 15.33 13.90
C ILE A 474 29.91 14.55 13.15
N GLU A 475 30.27 15.05 11.99
CA GLU A 475 31.20 14.40 11.07
C GLU A 475 32.58 15.09 11.14
N SER A 476 33.59 14.26 11.37
CA SER A 476 35.00 14.58 11.20
C SER A 476 35.51 13.99 9.88
N ARG A 477 36.81 14.10 9.59
CA ARG A 477 37.38 13.50 8.37
C ARG A 477 37.34 11.97 8.35
N SER A 478 37.38 11.32 9.51
CA SER A 478 37.51 9.86 9.63
C SER A 478 36.43 9.21 10.49
N THR A 479 35.66 9.98 11.25
CA THR A 479 34.68 9.48 12.23
C THR A 479 33.41 10.29 12.22
N THR A 480 32.30 9.62 12.51
CA THR A 480 30.98 10.23 12.71
C THR A 480 30.51 9.92 14.11
N VAL A 481 29.96 10.92 14.79
CA VAL A 481 29.19 10.72 16.02
C VAL A 481 27.76 11.12 15.74
N ALA A 482 26.81 10.22 16.00
CA ALA A 482 25.40 10.47 15.79
C ALA A 482 24.62 10.29 17.10
N ALA A 483 23.64 11.15 17.32
CA ALA A 483 22.71 11.03 18.44
C ALA A 483 21.29 11.43 18.03
N VAL A 484 20.31 10.67 18.51
CA VAL A 484 18.89 11.02 18.43
C VAL A 484 18.57 11.94 19.59
N VAL A 485 17.85 13.02 19.31
CA VAL A 485 17.44 14.04 20.29
C VAL A 485 15.93 14.20 20.24
N SER A 486 15.26 14.20 21.39
CA SER A 486 13.81 14.40 21.51
C SER A 486 13.48 15.50 22.52
N ASP A 487 12.37 16.18 22.25
CA ASP A 487 11.79 17.23 23.10
C ASP A 487 10.72 16.60 24.00
N ASP A 488 11.16 15.97 25.08
CA ASP A 488 10.31 15.20 25.99
C ASP A 488 9.40 16.08 26.86
N ASN A 489 9.69 17.39 26.95
CA ASN A 489 8.92 18.35 27.73
C ASN A 489 7.97 19.21 26.86
N ASP A 490 8.02 19.04 25.53
CA ASP A 490 7.20 19.69 24.51
C ASP A 490 7.32 21.23 24.53
N ASP A 491 8.48 21.78 24.89
CA ASP A 491 8.72 23.24 24.94
C ASP A 491 9.14 23.85 23.60
N GLY A 492 9.40 22.99 22.60
CA GLY A 492 9.77 23.32 21.23
C GLY A 492 11.27 23.44 21.00
N ARG A 493 12.12 23.09 21.97
CA ARG A 493 13.55 23.42 21.93
C ARG A 493 14.44 22.42 22.68
N VAL A 494 15.16 21.61 21.91
CA VAL A 494 16.26 20.80 22.45
C VAL A 494 17.58 21.55 22.38
N THR A 495 18.31 21.63 23.49
CA THR A 495 19.68 22.18 23.49
C THR A 495 20.69 21.09 23.77
N VAL A 496 21.56 20.79 22.79
CA VAL A 496 22.59 19.75 22.90
C VAL A 496 23.93 20.36 23.23
N ARG A 497 24.58 19.86 24.29
CA ARG A 497 25.98 20.11 24.61
C ARG A 497 26.84 19.03 23.99
N PHE A 498 27.81 19.48 23.23
CA PHE A 498 28.80 18.66 22.58
C PHE A 498 30.18 19.02 23.11
N GLN A 499 30.86 18.05 23.70
CA GLN A 499 32.25 18.16 24.11
C GLN A 499 33.06 17.16 23.27
N PRO A 500 33.85 17.61 22.28
CA PRO A 500 34.59 16.72 21.39
C PRO A 500 35.50 15.76 22.17
N TYR A 501 36.20 16.28 23.18
CA TYR A 501 37.08 15.53 24.08
C TYR A 501 36.80 15.91 25.53
N GLY A 502 36.00 15.08 26.18
CA GLY A 502 35.64 15.17 27.59
C GLY A 502 36.82 14.91 28.54
N PRO A 503 36.63 15.11 29.85
CA PRO A 503 37.69 14.94 30.85
C PRO A 503 38.28 13.52 30.89
N ASP A 504 37.52 12.51 30.44
CA ASP A 504 37.96 11.12 30.35
C ASP A 504 38.52 10.73 28.97
N GLY A 505 38.70 11.72 28.07
CA GLY A 505 39.23 11.53 26.71
C GLY A 505 38.21 11.06 25.67
N GLY A 506 36.94 10.85 26.05
CA GLY A 506 35.86 10.48 25.12
C GLY A 506 35.00 11.65 24.66
N THR A 507 34.26 11.48 23.58
CA THR A 507 33.27 12.47 23.12
C THR A 507 32.04 12.48 24.02
N GLY A 508 31.67 13.66 24.52
CA GLY A 508 30.48 13.88 25.34
C GLY A 508 29.35 14.50 24.52
N LEU A 509 28.18 13.89 24.55
CA LEU A 509 26.92 14.45 24.08
C LEU A 509 25.90 14.35 25.20
N GLU A 510 25.35 15.49 25.60
CA GLU A 510 24.32 15.57 26.65
C GLU A 510 23.31 16.68 26.32
N THR A 511 22.10 16.59 26.84
CA THR A 511 21.13 17.68 26.79
C THR A 511 21.47 18.73 27.85
N ALA A 512 21.31 20.01 27.51
CA ALA A 512 21.45 21.11 28.46
C ALA A 512 20.23 21.21 29.37
N ASP A 513 19.06 20.81 28.87
CA ASP A 513 17.85 20.59 29.65
C ASP A 513 17.71 19.10 29.98
N THR A 514 17.66 18.78 31.27
CA THR A 514 17.50 17.40 31.76
C THR A 514 16.11 16.82 31.50
N ALA A 515 15.16 17.66 31.08
CA ALA A 515 13.83 17.23 30.68
C ALA A 515 13.79 16.74 29.22
N ASP A 516 14.83 16.98 28.42
CA ASP A 516 15.00 16.45 27.05
C ASP A 516 15.82 15.16 27.08
N GLU A 517 15.62 14.28 26.09
CA GLU A 517 16.38 13.05 25.94
C GLU A 517 17.40 13.14 24.77
N ILE A 518 18.57 12.52 24.98
CA ILE A 518 19.57 12.27 23.94
C ILE A 518 20.09 10.86 24.04
N THR A 519 20.08 10.15 22.91
CA THR A 519 20.63 8.80 22.79
C THR A 519 21.71 8.79 21.72
N VAL A 520 22.96 8.55 22.12
CA VAL A 520 24.08 8.37 21.18
C VAL A 520 23.94 7.03 20.48
N THR A 521 23.77 7.08 19.16
CA THR A 521 23.55 5.89 18.33
C THR A 521 24.83 5.38 17.69
N GLU A 522 25.83 6.24 17.48
CA GLU A 522 27.08 5.85 16.84
C GLU A 522 28.28 6.69 17.32
N GLY A 523 29.42 6.02 17.50
CA GLY A 523 30.76 6.60 17.38
C GLY A 523 31.34 7.31 18.61
N THR A 524 32.62 7.62 18.48
CA THR A 524 33.41 8.56 19.28
C THR A 524 34.36 9.29 18.34
N LEU A 525 34.62 10.56 18.55
CA LEU A 525 35.65 11.26 17.78
C LEU A 525 37.05 10.82 18.22
N GLU A 526 37.92 10.64 17.23
CA GLU A 526 39.35 10.44 17.47
C GLU A 526 40.04 11.79 17.73
N ASP A 527 41.02 11.83 18.64
CA ASP A 527 41.79 13.04 18.92
C ASP A 527 42.35 13.67 17.63
N PRO A 528 42.15 14.98 17.39
CA PRO A 528 42.49 15.57 16.12
C PRO A 528 43.98 15.93 16.12
N VAL A 529 44.73 15.42 15.14
CA VAL A 529 46.19 15.63 15.07
C VAL A 529 46.53 17.09 14.66
N VAL A 530 45.58 17.81 14.08
CA VAL A 530 45.69 19.21 13.61
C VAL A 530 44.33 19.93 13.77
N SER A 531 44.28 21.24 13.55
CA SER A 531 43.00 21.97 13.47
C SER A 531 42.06 21.29 12.48
N GLU A 532 40.88 20.93 12.96
CA GLU A 532 39.87 20.18 12.22
C GLU A 532 38.58 20.98 12.15
N GLU A 533 37.94 20.91 10.98
CA GLU A 533 36.59 21.40 10.78
C GLU A 533 35.64 20.22 10.91
N LEU A 534 34.70 20.31 11.85
CA LEU A 534 33.64 19.33 12.00
C LEU A 534 32.36 19.85 11.34
N GLN A 535 31.67 18.99 10.59
CA GLN A 535 30.36 19.27 10.04
C GLN A 535 29.30 18.74 10.99
N VAL A 536 28.50 19.64 11.54
CA VAL A 536 27.37 19.34 12.41
C VAL A 536 26.11 19.40 11.56
N LYS A 537 25.54 18.25 11.27
CA LYS A 537 24.34 18.09 10.46
C LYS A 537 23.15 17.80 11.36
N LEU A 538 22.05 18.50 11.10
CA LEU A 538 20.74 18.13 11.60
C LEU A 538 20.08 17.25 10.55
N LEU A 539 19.72 16.04 10.92
CA LEU A 539 19.09 15.05 10.08
C LEU A 539 17.69 14.72 10.60
N VAL A 540 16.79 14.35 9.70
CA VAL A 540 15.61 13.56 10.04
C VAL A 540 15.80 12.18 9.42
N THR A 541 15.57 11.16 10.23
CA THR A 541 15.78 9.77 9.86
C THR A 541 14.44 9.04 9.92
N ASP A 542 14.10 8.35 8.85
CA ASP A 542 13.05 7.33 8.86
C ASP A 542 13.68 5.93 8.86
N ALA A 543 12.86 4.88 8.88
CA ALA A 543 13.37 3.50 8.92
C ALA A 543 14.20 3.10 7.68
N SER A 544 14.18 3.90 6.61
CA SER A 544 14.83 3.61 5.33
C SER A 544 15.98 4.55 5.00
N GLU A 545 15.90 5.83 5.37
CA GLU A 545 16.82 6.88 4.92
C GLU A 545 16.98 8.01 5.97
N SER A 546 18.13 8.69 5.93
CA SER A 546 18.39 9.92 6.68
C SER A 546 18.57 11.09 5.72
N TYR A 547 17.87 12.19 5.97
CA TYR A 547 17.95 13.41 5.15
C TYR A 547 18.51 14.57 5.95
N THR A 548 19.50 15.25 5.37
CA THR A 548 20.08 16.45 5.98
C THR A 548 19.15 17.64 5.83
N LEU A 549 18.66 18.18 6.94
CA LEU A 549 17.85 19.39 6.98
C LEU A 549 18.70 20.66 7.00
N ALA A 550 19.80 20.62 7.76
CA ALA A 550 20.68 21.76 7.94
C ALA A 550 22.11 21.30 8.24
N THR A 551 23.08 22.15 7.90
CA THR A 551 24.49 21.94 8.24
C THR A 551 25.06 23.20 8.88
N ARG A 552 25.85 22.99 9.93
CA ARG A 552 26.68 23.99 10.60
C ARG A 552 28.11 23.46 10.64
N SER A 553 29.08 24.35 10.59
CA SER A 553 30.48 23.97 10.68
C SER A 553 31.07 24.55 11.96
N ILE A 554 31.89 23.75 12.66
CA ILE A 554 32.67 24.20 13.81
C ILE A 554 34.16 23.98 13.55
N THR A 555 35.00 24.92 13.95
CA THR A 555 36.45 24.80 13.82
C THR A 555 37.10 24.55 15.18
N LEU A 556 37.81 23.43 15.32
CA LEU A 556 38.62 23.11 16.50
C LEU A 556 40.00 23.77 16.36
N LEU A 557 40.35 24.65 17.30
CA LEU A 557 41.53 25.52 17.22
C LEU A 557 42.74 25.02 18.03
N SER A 558 42.52 24.23 19.08
CA SER A 558 43.59 23.69 19.95
C SER A 558 43.45 22.20 20.19
N ILE A 559 44.60 21.52 20.25
CA ILE A 559 44.74 20.07 20.43
C ILE A 559 44.81 19.77 21.94
N PRO A 560 44.26 18.65 22.44
CA PRO A 560 44.54 18.17 23.79
C PRO A 560 46.06 18.05 23.99
N THR A 561 46.64 18.91 24.81
CA THR A 561 47.99 18.68 25.29
C THR A 561 47.87 17.68 26.44
N GLU A 562 48.31 16.44 26.24
CA GLU A 562 48.67 15.55 27.34
C GLU A 562 50.17 15.26 27.33
N THR A 563 50.81 15.74 28.40
CA THR A 563 52.10 15.27 28.92
C THR A 563 52.08 13.74 29.09
N SER A 564 52.65 13.00 28.15
CA SER A 564 53.71 12.00 28.40
C SER A 564 54.12 11.32 27.10
N GLN A 565 55.39 11.51 26.77
CA GLN A 565 56.08 10.78 25.71
C GLN A 565 55.99 9.27 25.96
N THR A 566 55.47 8.55 24.98
CA THR A 566 55.98 7.21 24.66
C THR A 566 56.12 7.10 23.15
N GLU A 567 57.25 6.55 22.71
CA GLU A 567 57.74 6.48 21.32
C GLU A 567 56.73 5.90 20.30
N PRO A 568 56.85 6.29 19.02
CA PRO A 568 55.95 5.84 17.96
C PRO A 568 56.32 4.44 17.46
N PRO A 569 55.34 3.56 17.14
CA PRO A 569 55.58 2.47 16.22
C PRO A 569 55.28 2.91 14.78
N ALA A 570 55.89 2.14 13.88
CA ALA A 570 56.16 2.45 12.49
C ALA A 570 54.94 2.43 11.56
N ALA A 571 55.16 3.07 10.41
CA ALA A 571 54.26 3.19 9.27
C ALA A 571 53.68 1.85 8.76
N GLN A 572 52.41 1.89 8.36
CA GLN A 572 51.83 1.01 7.34
C GLN A 572 51.13 1.85 6.27
N GLU A 573 51.29 1.38 5.03
CA GLU A 573 50.83 1.97 3.76
C GLU A 573 49.30 1.99 3.62
N PRO A 574 48.74 2.83 2.71
CA PRO A 574 47.31 3.03 2.59
C PRO A 574 46.65 1.91 1.81
N ASP A 575 45.56 1.36 2.35
CA ASP A 575 44.66 0.49 1.61
C ASP A 575 43.63 1.36 0.86
N ILE A 576 43.59 1.16 -0.44
CA ILE A 576 42.74 1.85 -1.41
C ILE A 576 41.56 0.92 -1.61
N PHE A 577 40.34 1.28 -1.19
CA PHE A 577 39.05 0.96 -1.82
C PHE A 577 37.91 1.43 -0.91
N ALA A 578 37.48 2.67 -1.10
CA ALA A 578 36.20 3.18 -0.63
C ALA A 578 35.60 4.01 -1.76
N ASP A 579 34.89 3.37 -2.68
CA ASP A 579 33.90 4.03 -3.51
C ASP A 579 32.96 3.01 -4.17
N LEU A 580 31.84 2.73 -3.50
CA LEU A 580 30.64 2.16 -4.12
C LEU A 580 29.45 2.81 -3.42
N THR A 581 28.98 3.91 -4.01
CA THR A 581 27.80 4.65 -3.54
C THR A 581 26.52 3.82 -3.67
N THR A 582 25.68 3.90 -2.63
CA THR A 582 24.37 3.26 -2.47
C THR A 582 23.39 3.56 -3.61
N ASP A 583 23.60 4.66 -4.35
CA ASP A 583 22.77 5.05 -5.50
C ASP A 583 22.81 4.07 -6.68
N ARG A 584 23.87 3.26 -6.81
CA ARG A 584 24.01 2.32 -7.94
C ARG A 584 23.30 0.99 -7.72
N VAL A 585 23.13 0.57 -6.47
CA VAL A 585 22.38 -0.65 -6.10
C VAL A 585 20.88 -0.40 -6.19
N ARG A 586 20.43 0.82 -5.83
CA ARG A 586 19.04 1.27 -5.98
C ARG A 586 18.58 1.22 -7.44
N ASN A 587 19.38 1.76 -8.38
CA ASN A 587 19.02 1.73 -9.80
C ASN A 587 18.99 0.32 -10.40
N LEU A 588 19.84 -0.61 -9.92
CA LEU A 588 19.82 -2.01 -10.38
C LEU A 588 18.60 -2.79 -9.86
N PHE A 589 18.11 -2.49 -8.65
CA PHE A 589 16.93 -3.14 -8.08
C PHE A 589 15.63 -2.62 -8.73
N TYR A 590 15.56 -1.32 -9.03
CA TYR A 590 14.44 -0.73 -9.79
C TYR A 590 14.45 -1.13 -11.28
N GLU A 591 15.61 -1.37 -11.90
CA GLU A 591 15.67 -1.91 -13.27
C GLU A 591 15.17 -3.36 -13.38
N PHE A 592 15.31 -4.17 -12.31
CA PHE A 592 14.92 -5.60 -12.34
C PHE A 592 13.46 -5.85 -11.92
N ALA A 593 12.94 -5.17 -10.90
CA ALA A 593 11.57 -5.35 -10.42
C ALA A 593 10.49 -4.84 -11.40
N SER A 594 10.92 -4.23 -12.50
CA SER A 594 10.11 -3.35 -13.32
C SER A 594 10.28 -3.65 -14.82
N SER A 595 10.69 -4.87 -15.19
CA SER A 595 10.74 -5.29 -16.59
C SER A 595 9.57 -6.18 -17.01
N LEU A 596 8.52 -6.30 -16.19
CA LEU A 596 7.36 -7.16 -16.46
C LEU A 596 6.07 -6.35 -16.50
N SER A 597 5.33 -6.55 -17.58
CA SER A 597 4.03 -5.94 -17.89
C SER A 597 2.88 -6.83 -17.38
N PRO A 598 1.70 -6.29 -17.04
CA PRO A 598 0.51 -7.09 -16.71
C PRO A 598 -0.01 -7.96 -17.86
N PHE A 599 0.44 -7.75 -19.10
CA PHE A 599 -0.10 -8.39 -20.30
C PHE A 599 0.74 -9.54 -20.90
N ASP A 600 1.90 -9.88 -20.34
CA ASP A 600 2.73 -11.00 -20.82
C ASP A 600 2.77 -12.21 -19.86
N LEU A 601 1.80 -12.29 -18.93
CA LEU A 601 1.75 -13.36 -17.91
C LEU A 601 1.12 -14.66 -18.42
N VAL A 602 1.31 -15.02 -19.70
CA VAL A 602 1.05 -16.38 -20.20
C VAL A 602 2.06 -16.68 -21.32
N ILE A 603 3.12 -17.43 -20.96
CA ILE A 603 4.07 -18.13 -21.84
C ILE A 603 5.17 -17.26 -22.49
N GLY A 604 6.40 -17.34 -21.95
CA GLY A 604 7.62 -17.25 -22.77
C GLY A 604 8.79 -16.39 -22.27
N VAL A 605 9.43 -16.73 -21.13
CA VAL A 605 10.64 -16.04 -20.62
C VAL A 605 12.00 -16.76 -20.78
N PRO A 606 12.16 -18.04 -21.21
CA PRO A 606 13.44 -18.73 -20.97
C PRO A 606 14.63 -18.28 -21.84
N LEU A 607 14.45 -17.44 -22.86
CA LEU A 607 15.54 -17.09 -23.81
C LEU A 607 16.29 -15.79 -23.48
N SER A 608 15.66 -14.83 -22.82
CA SER A 608 16.25 -13.49 -22.59
C SER A 608 17.26 -13.48 -21.45
N LEU A 609 17.05 -14.29 -20.41
CA LEU A 609 17.90 -14.34 -19.21
C LEU A 609 19.23 -15.09 -19.47
N ALA A 610 19.25 -16.07 -20.38
CA ALA A 610 20.46 -16.77 -20.78
C ALA A 610 21.47 -15.85 -21.49
N ALA A 611 20.99 -14.84 -22.24
CA ALA A 611 21.84 -13.87 -22.92
C ALA A 611 22.51 -12.88 -21.94
N VAL A 612 21.79 -12.47 -20.89
CA VAL A 612 22.31 -11.55 -19.85
C VAL A 612 23.36 -12.25 -18.98
N LEU A 613 23.12 -13.51 -18.60
CA LEU A 613 24.09 -14.30 -17.84
C LEU A 613 25.36 -14.62 -18.65
N LEU A 614 25.25 -14.83 -19.97
CA LEU A 614 26.41 -14.96 -20.85
C LEU A 614 27.20 -13.66 -20.99
N PHE A 615 26.53 -12.50 -20.97
CA PHE A 615 27.19 -11.19 -21.05
C PHE A 615 27.93 -10.82 -19.76
N ILE A 616 27.36 -11.14 -18.59
CA ILE A 616 28.00 -10.95 -17.27
C ILE A 616 29.19 -11.90 -17.09
N LYS A 617 29.08 -13.14 -17.56
CA LYS A 617 30.17 -14.13 -17.52
C LYS A 617 31.32 -13.80 -18.48
N ALA A 618 31.03 -13.12 -19.60
CA ALA A 618 32.07 -12.65 -20.52
C ALA A 618 32.84 -11.42 -19.98
N ARG A 619 32.19 -10.56 -19.18
CA ARG A 619 32.83 -9.35 -18.61
C ARG A 619 33.65 -9.58 -17.35
N THR A 620 33.37 -10.66 -16.62
CA THR A 620 34.14 -11.08 -15.44
C THR A 620 35.39 -11.89 -15.78
N ALA A 621 35.56 -12.29 -17.03
CA ALA A 621 36.74 -13.04 -17.50
C ALA A 621 37.86 -12.14 -18.05
N ASP A 622 37.63 -10.83 -18.21
CA ASP A 622 38.58 -9.84 -18.76
C ASP A 622 38.99 -8.76 -17.74
N GLN A 623 38.89 -9.04 -16.43
CA GLN A 623 39.46 -8.21 -15.35
C GLN A 623 40.43 -9.00 -14.48
#